data_AF-A0A838QFL6-F1
#
_entry.id   AF-A0A838QFL6-F1
#
_cell.length_a   1.000
_cell.length_b   1.000
_cell.length_c   1.000
_cell.angle_alpha   90.00
_cell.angle_beta   90.00
_cell.angle_gamma   90.00
#
_symmetry.space_group_name_H-M   'P 1'
#
loop_
_entity.id
_entity.type
_entity.pdbx_description
1 polymer ?
#
loop_
_entity_poly.entity_id
_entity_poly.type
_entity_poly.pdbx_seq_one_letter_code
_entity_poly.pdbx_strand_id
1 'polypeptide(L)'
;IDETADVLHMFTTDTGGGSVHRKTTPLSNISFSDGKGTVVMHAADAQNINNATSTKQNLNSTTGLVVLASNSTTNRYWHYVDLLGGTPPPPPANSAPSASNDRYSTAHNTTLSVAAPGVLSNDSDADGDALTATKLSGPTNGSLTLNANGSFSYTPTAGFSGDASFTYRASDGTDTSASASVTISVAAAGDGVTRTFAPSDDAFVRSNFASSNYGAEGTVRLYKKSPTETHSYLKFSVSGLSGSVSSATLRLYVTDPSPDGGKPFSVANSSWTEETLTWANRPVLGSALGSSVGAVSAGSWAEFDVTGLIRGDGTYALALTTTAADSTFFSSKEGSQPPQLVVVSGGTPPP
;
A
#
# COMPACT_ATOMS: atom_id res chain seq x y z
N ILE A 1 34.24 34.29 17.75
CA ILE A 1 34.06 32.86 18.09
C ILE A 1 33.11 32.32 17.05
N ASP A 2 33.41 31.16 16.45
CA ASP A 2 32.48 30.49 15.54
C ASP A 2 31.74 29.43 16.36
N GLU A 3 30.53 29.78 16.78
CA GLU A 3 29.69 28.96 17.63
C GLU A 3 29.08 27.78 16.87
N THR A 4 29.01 27.86 15.54
CA THR A 4 28.52 26.76 14.69
C THR A 4 29.57 25.68 14.47
N ALA A 5 30.85 26.05 14.51
CA ALA A 5 31.97 25.12 14.37
C ALA A 5 32.68 24.81 15.71
N ASP A 6 32.17 25.32 16.84
CA ASP A 6 32.71 25.14 18.20
C ASP A 6 34.21 25.48 18.33
N VAL A 7 34.63 26.57 17.66
CA VAL A 7 36.04 26.99 17.57
C VAL A 7 36.23 28.49 17.82
N LEU A 8 37.37 28.84 18.41
CA LEU A 8 37.87 30.22 18.47
C LEU A 8 38.86 30.47 17.32
N HIS A 9 38.58 31.48 16.50
CA HIS A 9 39.54 31.99 15.52
C HIS A 9 40.29 33.20 16.08
N MET A 10 41.62 33.11 16.07
CA MET A 10 42.52 34.22 16.37
C MET A 10 43.21 34.64 15.07
N PHE A 11 43.20 35.94 14.79
CA PHE A 11 43.86 36.49 13.60
C PHE A 11 45.00 37.40 14.04
N THR A 12 46.15 37.26 13.40
CA THR A 12 47.28 38.19 13.55
C THR A 12 47.70 38.70 12.17
N THR A 13 48.35 39.85 12.11
CA THR A 13 48.90 40.37 10.85
C THR A 13 50.40 40.62 10.97
N ASP A 14 51.12 40.40 9.88
CA ASP A 14 52.52 40.81 9.78
C ASP A 14 52.63 42.35 9.82
N THR A 15 53.72 42.86 10.36
CA THR A 15 54.00 44.29 10.36
C THR A 15 54.12 44.81 8.92
N GLY A 16 53.31 45.82 8.58
CA GLY A 16 53.18 46.33 7.21
C GLY A 16 51.94 45.83 6.45
N GLY A 17 51.09 45.02 7.07
CA GLY A 17 49.79 44.61 6.50
C GLY A 17 49.87 43.57 5.39
N GLY A 18 51.02 42.90 5.24
CA GLY A 18 51.28 41.98 4.14
C GLY A 18 50.54 40.64 4.21
N SER A 19 50.39 40.06 5.42
CA SER A 19 49.74 38.75 5.61
C SER A 19 48.84 38.74 6.83
N VAL A 20 47.69 38.06 6.74
CA VAL A 20 46.82 37.71 7.87
C VAL A 20 47.03 36.23 8.19
N HIS A 21 47.43 35.92 9.42
CA HIS A 21 47.55 34.55 9.91
C HIS A 21 46.32 34.22 10.75
N ARG A 22 45.64 33.11 10.45
CA ARG A 22 44.50 32.59 11.23
C ARG A 22 44.95 31.36 12.02
N LYS A 23 44.77 31.38 13.33
CA LYS A 23 44.83 30.19 14.18
C LYS A 23 43.42 29.84 14.66
N THR A 24 43.05 28.57 14.49
CA THR A 24 41.76 28.04 14.94
C THR A 24 42.03 27.08 16.09
N THR A 25 41.38 27.31 17.23
CA THR A 25 41.49 26.45 18.41
C THR A 25 40.09 25.93 18.77
N PRO A 26 39.89 24.60 18.88
CA PRO A 26 38.64 24.05 19.41
C PRO A 26 38.30 24.62 20.79
N LEU A 27 37.03 24.96 21.04
CA LEU A 27 36.60 25.49 22.34
C LEU A 27 36.80 24.46 23.46
N SER A 28 36.78 23.16 23.14
CA SER A 28 37.10 22.07 24.07
C SER A 28 38.53 22.09 24.63
N ASN A 29 39.47 22.77 23.95
CA ASN A 29 40.86 22.94 24.44
C ASN A 29 41.04 24.21 25.29
N ILE A 30 39.97 24.98 25.48
CA ILE A 30 39.97 26.22 26.26
C ILE A 30 39.24 25.93 27.57
N SER A 31 39.95 26.04 28.69
CA SER A 31 39.33 25.92 30.01
C SER A 31 39.25 27.28 30.68
N PHE A 32 38.08 27.56 31.26
CA PHE A 32 37.87 28.70 32.14
C PHE A 32 38.19 28.23 33.55
N SER A 33 39.31 28.66 34.11
CA SER A 33 39.62 28.31 35.50
C SER A 33 38.74 29.15 36.42
N ASP A 34 38.14 28.47 37.39
CA ASP A 34 37.60 28.96 38.68
C ASP A 34 36.42 29.94 38.72
N GLY A 35 35.70 30.14 37.62
CA GLY A 35 34.46 30.96 37.65
C GLY A 35 34.72 32.44 37.92
N LYS A 36 35.98 32.91 37.86
CA LYS A 36 36.37 34.32 37.99
C LYS A 36 36.91 34.91 36.68
N GLY A 37 36.63 34.29 35.54
CA GLY A 37 36.95 34.84 34.22
C GLY A 37 38.41 34.72 33.80
N THR A 38 39.17 33.79 34.40
CA THR A 38 40.56 33.52 33.97
C THR A 38 40.55 32.46 32.88
N VAL A 39 41.00 32.80 31.68
CA VAL A 39 41.14 31.86 30.55
C VAL A 39 42.52 31.19 30.62
N VAL A 40 42.55 29.86 30.68
CA VAL A 40 43.78 29.07 30.62
C VAL A 40 43.82 28.32 29.30
N MET A 41 44.76 28.70 28.42
CA MET A 41 45.09 27.89 27.26
C MET A 41 46.00 26.73 27.69
N HIS A 42 45.65 25.50 27.34
CA HIS A 42 46.46 24.34 27.66
C HIS A 42 47.83 24.41 26.95
N ALA A 43 48.91 24.12 27.68
CA ALA A 43 50.29 24.38 27.27
C ALA A 43 50.72 23.72 25.94
N ALA A 44 50.02 22.67 25.50
CA ALA A 44 50.28 22.01 24.21
C ALA A 44 49.99 22.93 23.01
N ASP A 45 49.06 23.89 23.14
CA ASP A 45 48.68 24.81 22.06
C ASP A 45 49.45 26.16 22.08
N ALA A 46 50.20 26.43 23.15
CA ALA A 46 51.00 27.65 23.33
C ALA A 46 52.37 27.62 22.60
N GLN A 47 52.77 26.46 22.06
CA GLN A 47 54.11 26.15 21.55
C GLN A 47 54.51 26.85 20.23
N ASN A 48 53.78 27.88 19.76
CA ASN A 48 54.17 28.62 18.55
C ASN A 48 54.06 30.14 18.66
N ILE A 49 53.88 30.68 19.87
CA ILE A 49 54.06 32.12 20.12
C ILE A 49 55.44 32.28 20.73
N ASN A 50 56.46 32.34 19.88
CA ASN A 50 57.83 32.54 20.31
C ASN A 50 57.92 33.84 21.13
N ASN A 51 58.26 33.69 22.42
CA ASN A 51 58.83 34.71 23.29
C ASN A 51 57.88 35.69 24.03
N ALA A 52 56.86 35.19 24.74
CA ALA A 52 56.09 36.00 25.71
C ALA A 52 56.25 35.49 27.15
N THR A 53 56.97 36.25 27.99
CA THR A 53 57.07 36.02 29.44
C THR A 53 55.74 36.39 30.11
N SER A 54 55.00 35.41 30.63
CA SER A 54 53.70 35.63 31.26
C SER A 54 53.84 36.37 32.60
N THR A 55 53.33 37.59 32.71
CA THR A 55 53.16 38.26 34.01
C THR A 55 51.68 38.22 34.38
N LYS A 56 51.34 37.60 35.53
CA LYS A 56 49.99 37.58 36.08
C LYS A 56 49.63 39.00 36.54
N GLN A 57 48.54 39.58 36.02
CA GLN A 57 47.92 40.74 36.64
C GLN A 57 46.44 40.49 36.90
N ASN A 58 45.99 40.92 38.08
CA ASN A 58 44.66 40.71 38.63
C ASN A 58 43.59 41.51 37.86
N LEU A 59 42.48 40.84 37.57
CA LEU A 59 41.30 41.37 36.87
C LEU A 59 40.43 42.22 37.82
N ASN A 60 39.90 43.34 37.32
CA ASN A 60 38.84 44.10 37.98
C ASN A 60 37.50 43.36 37.80
N SER A 61 36.83 43.05 38.91
CA SER A 61 35.63 42.23 39.01
C SER A 61 34.34 42.83 38.43
N THR A 62 34.35 44.01 37.82
CA THR A 62 33.13 44.67 37.34
C THR A 62 32.96 44.70 35.82
N THR A 63 34.00 44.38 35.02
CA THR A 63 33.94 44.56 33.56
C THR A 63 34.31 43.34 32.71
N GLY A 64 34.68 42.20 33.30
CA GLY A 64 34.97 40.99 32.51
C GLY A 64 36.00 41.20 31.40
N LEU A 65 36.93 42.15 31.58
CA LEU A 65 37.83 42.60 30.52
C LEU A 65 39.10 41.72 30.49
N VAL A 66 39.24 40.87 29.47
CA VAL A 66 40.49 40.11 29.25
C VAL A 66 41.51 41.01 28.56
N VAL A 67 42.56 41.42 29.28
CA VAL A 67 43.71 42.13 28.69
C VAL A 67 44.87 41.14 28.54
N LEU A 68 45.17 40.76 27.30
CA LEU A 68 46.41 40.04 26.98
C LEU A 68 47.53 41.07 26.81
N ALA A 69 48.45 41.14 27.79
CA ALA A 69 49.62 42.00 27.69
C ALA A 69 50.80 41.28 27.01
N SER A 70 51.50 41.98 26.11
CA SER A 70 52.90 41.70 25.77
C SER A 70 53.76 42.95 25.95
N ASN A 71 54.92 42.82 26.60
CA ASN A 71 55.90 43.86 26.96
C ASN A 71 57.16 43.67 26.07
N SER A 72 57.97 44.64 25.66
CA SER A 72 57.87 46.09 25.39
C SER A 72 58.96 46.35 24.35
N THR A 73 58.64 47.09 23.30
CA THR A 73 59.53 47.95 22.49
C THR A 73 58.81 48.45 21.23
N THR A 74 57.69 47.85 20.83
CA THR A 74 56.94 48.28 19.65
C THR A 74 55.43 48.35 19.92
N ASN A 75 54.90 49.57 19.82
CA ASN A 75 53.51 50.01 20.03
C ASN A 75 52.38 48.97 19.80
N ARG A 76 51.43 48.94 20.75
CA ARG A 76 50.29 48.00 20.87
C ARG A 76 48.99 48.54 20.27
N TYR A 77 48.10 47.63 19.86
CA TYR A 77 46.67 47.87 19.63
C TYR A 77 45.80 47.11 20.65
N TRP A 78 44.67 47.71 21.01
CA TRP A 78 43.67 47.18 21.94
C TRP A 78 42.58 46.43 21.18
N HIS A 79 42.21 45.23 21.63
CA HIS A 79 40.95 44.61 21.24
C HIS A 79 40.05 44.49 22.47
N TYR A 80 38.83 45.01 22.34
CA TYR A 80 37.76 44.86 23.32
C TYR A 80 37.10 43.50 23.09
N VAL A 81 37.09 42.65 24.09
CA VAL A 81 36.20 41.48 24.15
C VAL A 81 35.26 41.75 25.30
N ASP A 82 34.01 42.04 24.98
CA ASP A 82 32.95 42.20 25.95
C ASP A 82 32.53 40.81 26.42
N LEU A 83 32.90 40.45 27.66
CA LEU A 83 32.39 39.27 28.35
C LEU A 83 31.34 39.75 29.36
N LEU A 84 30.20 40.21 28.88
CA LEU A 84 29.04 40.41 29.74
C LEU A 84 28.63 39.06 30.31
N GLY A 85 28.99 38.83 31.57
CA GLY A 85 28.61 37.68 32.39
C GLY A 85 27.13 37.66 32.74
N GLY A 86 26.27 37.56 31.74
CA GLY A 86 24.94 37.01 31.94
C GLY A 86 25.07 35.50 32.11
N THR A 87 24.25 34.90 32.96
CA THR A 87 23.93 33.48 32.80
C THR A 87 23.48 33.30 31.34
N PRO A 88 23.99 32.31 30.58
CA PRO A 88 23.47 32.08 29.25
C PRO A 88 21.94 32.03 29.32
N PRO A 89 21.22 32.67 28.38
CA PRO A 89 19.77 32.60 28.38
C PRO A 89 19.36 31.13 28.51
N PRO A 90 18.31 30.80 29.29
CA PRO A 90 17.84 29.43 29.35
C PRO A 90 17.62 28.96 27.90
N PRO A 91 17.97 27.69 27.59
CA PRO A 91 17.69 27.16 26.27
C PRO A 91 16.22 27.41 25.91
N PRO A 92 15.90 27.63 24.63
CA PRO A 92 14.53 27.84 24.21
C PRO A 92 13.65 26.72 24.78
N ALA A 93 12.45 27.08 25.25
CA ALA A 93 11.51 26.12 25.81
C ALA A 93 11.11 25.11 24.73
N ASN A 94 10.99 23.83 25.10
CA ASN A 94 10.55 22.76 24.20
C ASN A 94 9.19 23.10 23.57
N SER A 95 9.08 22.89 22.26
CA SER A 95 7.87 23.06 21.49
C SER A 95 7.25 21.70 21.22
N ALA A 96 6.03 21.47 21.70
CA ALA A 96 5.36 20.19 21.44
C ALA A 96 5.22 19.91 19.92
N PRO A 97 5.30 18.63 19.50
CA PRO A 97 5.20 18.28 18.08
C PRO A 97 3.86 18.65 17.44
N SER A 98 3.89 18.92 16.14
CA SER A 98 2.71 19.15 15.32
C SER A 98 2.43 17.93 14.43
N ALA A 99 1.36 17.20 14.76
CA ALA A 99 0.93 16.03 14.01
C ALA A 99 -0.20 16.35 13.02
N SER A 100 -0.10 15.81 11.81
CA SER A 100 -1.05 16.01 10.72
C SER A 100 -1.84 14.74 10.42
N ASN A 101 -3.07 14.90 9.92
CA ASN A 101 -3.89 13.74 9.56
C ASN A 101 -3.34 13.01 8.33
N ASP A 102 -3.51 11.69 8.30
CA ASP A 102 -3.02 10.83 7.23
C ASP A 102 -4.15 10.17 6.44
N ARG A 103 -3.83 9.78 5.20
CA ARG A 103 -4.70 8.94 4.40
C ARG A 103 -3.93 7.85 3.66
N TYR A 104 -4.44 6.62 3.75
CA TYR A 104 -3.92 5.45 3.05
C TYR A 104 -5.06 4.68 2.37
N SER A 105 -4.70 3.69 1.56
CA SER A 105 -5.68 2.79 0.95
C SER A 105 -5.13 1.36 0.85
N THR A 106 -6.04 0.39 0.79
CA THR A 106 -5.70 -1.01 0.53
C THR A 106 -6.80 -1.69 -0.28
N ALA A 107 -6.42 -2.76 -0.98
CA ALA A 107 -7.37 -3.60 -1.69
C ALA A 107 -8.27 -4.38 -0.72
N HIS A 108 -9.41 -4.84 -1.22
CA HIS A 108 -10.32 -5.71 -0.48
C HIS A 108 -9.58 -6.92 0.09
N ASN A 109 -9.86 -7.27 1.34
CA ASN A 109 -9.23 -8.40 2.06
C ASN A 109 -7.69 -8.42 2.05
N THR A 110 -7.03 -7.28 1.82
CA THR A 110 -5.58 -7.23 1.68
C THR A 110 -4.96 -6.43 2.83
N THR A 111 -3.97 -7.03 3.49
CA THR A 111 -3.20 -6.36 4.54
C THR A 111 -2.39 -5.20 3.94
N LEU A 112 -2.60 -4.00 4.50
CA LEU A 112 -1.76 -2.84 4.26
C LEU A 112 -0.53 -2.90 5.15
N SER A 113 0.66 -2.72 4.56
CA SER A 113 1.92 -2.54 5.29
C SER A 113 2.59 -1.25 4.84
N VAL A 114 2.81 -0.33 5.79
CA VAL A 114 3.43 0.97 5.54
C VAL A 114 4.75 1.03 6.31
N ALA A 115 5.83 1.30 5.58
CA ALA A 115 7.17 1.45 6.14
C ALA A 115 7.33 2.80 6.88
N ALA A 116 8.35 2.89 7.75
CA ALA A 116 8.70 4.13 8.43
C ALA A 116 9.16 5.20 7.41
N PRO A 117 8.89 6.50 7.67
CA PRO A 117 8.32 7.06 8.89
C PRO A 117 6.78 6.94 8.97
N GLY A 118 6.12 6.40 7.95
CA GLY A 118 4.68 6.13 7.93
C GLY A 118 3.84 7.33 8.35
N VAL A 119 3.09 7.20 9.45
CA VAL A 119 2.24 8.29 9.98
C VAL A 119 3.04 9.53 10.37
N LEU A 120 4.33 9.41 10.70
CA LEU A 120 5.17 10.55 11.06
C LEU A 120 5.73 11.31 9.84
N SER A 121 5.40 10.88 8.62
CA SER A 121 6.01 11.42 7.39
C SER A 121 5.69 12.89 7.10
N ASN A 122 4.53 13.37 7.60
CA ASN A 122 4.04 14.74 7.45
C ASN A 122 3.97 15.48 8.80
N ASP A 123 4.57 14.91 9.84
CA ASP A 123 4.65 15.50 11.16
C ASP A 123 5.94 16.30 11.30
N SER A 124 5.93 17.28 12.21
CA SER A 124 7.08 18.16 12.40
C SER A 124 7.23 18.58 13.85
N ASP A 125 8.45 18.94 14.19
CA ASP A 125 8.84 19.52 15.44
C ASP A 125 9.59 20.83 15.17
N ALA A 126 9.30 21.89 15.93
CA ALA A 126 9.89 23.21 15.69
C ALA A 126 11.35 23.30 16.14
N ASP A 127 11.73 22.47 17.11
CA ASP A 127 13.09 22.35 17.64
C ASP A 127 13.92 21.34 16.83
N GLY A 128 13.26 20.54 15.98
CA GLY A 128 13.88 19.59 15.06
C GLY A 128 14.11 18.21 15.68
N ASP A 129 13.44 17.93 16.80
CA ASP A 129 13.58 16.67 17.53
C ASP A 129 13.00 15.47 16.78
N ALA A 130 13.56 14.29 17.05
CA ALA A 130 13.14 13.05 16.42
C ALA A 130 11.78 12.58 16.99
N LEU A 131 10.82 12.36 16.10
CA LEU A 131 9.46 12.00 16.49
C LEU A 131 9.24 10.49 16.63
N THR A 132 8.37 10.14 17.57
CA THR A 132 7.83 8.78 17.75
C THR A 132 6.31 8.79 17.79
N ALA A 133 5.67 7.71 17.32
CA ALA A 133 4.22 7.57 17.24
C ALA A 133 3.67 6.66 18.35
N THR A 134 2.57 7.09 18.99
CA THR A 134 1.80 6.27 19.94
C THR A 134 0.34 6.16 19.52
N LYS A 135 -0.16 4.92 19.37
CA LYS A 135 -1.56 4.64 19.03
C LYS A 135 -2.48 4.98 20.21
N LEU A 136 -3.55 5.73 19.96
CA LEU A 136 -4.58 6.04 20.96
C LEU A 136 -5.81 5.15 20.82
N SER A 137 -6.28 4.95 19.59
CA SER A 137 -7.45 4.12 19.27
C SER A 137 -7.17 3.28 18.02
N GLY A 138 -7.95 2.22 17.80
CA GLY A 138 -7.83 1.33 16.65
C GLY A 138 -9.09 1.33 15.77
N PRO A 139 -9.00 0.77 14.55
CA PRO A 139 -10.14 0.64 13.67
C PRO A 139 -11.14 -0.40 14.18
N THR A 140 -12.43 -0.20 13.86
CA THR A 140 -13.52 -1.13 14.20
C THR A 140 -13.63 -2.30 13.22
N ASN A 141 -13.24 -2.10 11.97
CA ASN A 141 -13.33 -3.10 10.89
C ASN A 141 -11.96 -3.64 10.48
N GLY A 142 -11.15 -4.07 11.45
CA GLY A 142 -9.88 -4.76 11.19
C GLY A 142 -8.94 -4.72 12.39
N SER A 143 -7.72 -5.21 12.20
CA SER A 143 -6.65 -5.19 13.22
C SER A 143 -5.49 -4.33 12.76
N LEU A 144 -4.92 -3.54 13.69
CA LEU A 144 -3.85 -2.58 13.43
C LEU A 144 -2.73 -2.69 14.46
N THR A 145 -1.49 -2.78 13.97
CA THR A 145 -0.25 -2.63 14.75
C THR A 145 0.47 -1.37 14.27
N LEU A 146 0.72 -0.41 15.17
CA LEU A 146 1.51 0.80 14.93
C LEU A 146 2.81 0.71 15.75
N ASN A 147 3.94 0.96 15.12
CA ASN A 147 5.26 0.98 15.76
C ASN A 147 5.69 2.43 16.06
N ALA A 148 6.59 2.60 17.04
CA ALA A 148 7.05 3.91 17.48
C ALA A 148 7.75 4.73 16.38
N ASN A 149 8.37 4.09 15.38
CA ASN A 149 8.97 4.77 14.23
C ASN A 149 7.94 5.18 13.15
N GLY A 150 6.65 5.08 13.44
CA GLY A 150 5.54 5.47 12.57
C GLY A 150 5.15 4.45 11.49
N SER A 151 5.92 3.36 11.32
CA SER A 151 5.49 2.23 10.48
C SER A 151 4.28 1.51 11.07
N PHE A 152 3.40 0.95 10.22
CA PHE A 152 2.23 0.22 10.70
C PHE A 152 1.77 -0.87 9.72
N SER A 153 0.96 -1.80 10.24
CA SER A 153 0.24 -2.79 9.45
C SER A 153 -1.25 -2.79 9.82
N TYR A 154 -2.11 -2.80 8.82
CA TYR A 154 -3.57 -2.90 8.99
C TYR A 154 -4.11 -4.08 8.18
N THR A 155 -4.87 -4.96 8.82
CA THR A 155 -5.58 -6.06 8.15
C THR A 155 -7.09 -5.83 8.29
N PRO A 156 -7.83 -5.58 7.20
CA PRO A 156 -9.28 -5.42 7.25
C PRO A 156 -9.97 -6.67 7.79
N THR A 157 -11.13 -6.51 8.42
CA THR A 157 -12.04 -7.64 8.66
C THR A 157 -12.44 -8.24 7.32
N ALA A 158 -12.46 -9.58 7.21
CA ALA A 158 -12.83 -10.25 5.98
C ALA A 158 -14.20 -9.77 5.45
N GLY A 159 -14.25 -9.40 4.17
CA GLY A 159 -15.43 -8.89 3.50
C GLY A 159 -15.66 -7.38 3.66
N PHE A 160 -14.95 -6.69 4.55
CA PHE A 160 -15.14 -5.26 4.76
C PHE A 160 -14.71 -4.42 3.55
N SER A 161 -15.49 -3.39 3.26
CA SER A 161 -15.19 -2.33 2.30
C SER A 161 -15.70 -1.00 2.84
N GLY A 162 -14.97 0.07 2.54
CA GLY A 162 -15.23 1.41 3.08
C GLY A 162 -14.06 1.92 3.91
N ASP A 163 -14.28 3.02 4.64
CA ASP A 163 -13.22 3.66 5.41
C ASP A 163 -13.09 3.04 6.80
N ALA A 164 -11.85 2.70 7.17
CA ALA A 164 -11.44 2.41 8.54
C ALA A 164 -10.62 3.60 9.07
N SER A 165 -10.66 3.85 10.37
CA SER A 165 -9.88 4.93 10.98
C SER A 165 -9.24 4.54 12.30
N PHE A 166 -8.12 5.16 12.61
CA PHE A 166 -7.46 5.07 13.92
C PHE A 166 -6.82 6.42 14.26
N THR A 167 -6.48 6.63 15.53
CA THR A 167 -5.84 7.87 15.98
C THR A 167 -4.52 7.63 16.69
N TYR A 168 -3.59 8.58 16.57
CA TYR A 168 -2.27 8.55 17.20
C TYR A 168 -1.85 9.94 17.69
N ARG A 169 -0.71 10.01 18.40
CA ARG A 169 0.03 11.24 18.71
C ARG A 169 1.50 11.05 18.37
N ALA A 170 2.15 12.13 17.97
CA ALA A 170 3.60 12.23 17.89
C ALA A 170 4.18 12.67 19.24
N SER A 171 5.41 12.25 19.55
CA SER A 171 6.18 12.69 20.71
C SER A 171 7.64 12.89 20.33
N ASP A 172 8.23 13.98 20.82
CA ASP A 172 9.66 14.33 20.76
C ASP A 172 10.47 13.69 21.91
N GLY A 173 9.81 12.95 22.81
CA GLY A 173 10.40 12.39 24.04
C GLY A 173 10.18 13.22 25.30
N THR A 174 9.72 14.47 25.17
CA THR A 174 9.40 15.40 26.26
C THR A 174 7.90 15.70 26.30
N ASP A 175 7.34 16.16 25.18
CA ASP A 175 5.95 16.52 25.00
C ASP A 175 5.25 15.61 23.97
N THR A 176 3.94 15.82 23.81
CA THR A 176 3.13 15.07 22.83
C THR A 176 2.23 16.02 22.05
N SER A 177 2.00 15.68 20.79
CA SER A 177 1.13 16.44 19.91
C SER A 177 -0.35 16.36 20.32
N ALA A 178 -1.16 17.22 19.70
CA ALA A 178 -2.59 16.95 19.56
C ALA A 178 -2.83 15.60 18.84
N SER A 179 -4.02 15.02 19.02
CA SER A 179 -4.38 13.77 18.34
C SER A 179 -4.52 13.99 16.84
N ALA A 180 -3.87 13.13 16.04
CA ALA A 180 -4.06 13.03 14.60
C ALA A 180 -4.89 11.80 14.25
N SER A 181 -5.63 11.87 13.14
CA SER A 181 -6.46 10.80 12.60
C SER A 181 -5.85 10.24 11.32
N VAL A 182 -5.88 8.92 11.20
CA VAL A 182 -5.51 8.20 9.99
C VAL A 182 -6.74 7.57 9.39
N THR A 183 -7.02 7.84 8.12
CA THR A 183 -8.09 7.20 7.36
C THR A 183 -7.52 6.19 6.37
N ILE A 184 -8.01 4.96 6.39
CA ILE A 184 -7.63 3.89 5.46
C ILE A 184 -8.87 3.53 4.63
N SER A 185 -8.83 3.83 3.34
CA SER A 185 -9.89 3.45 2.41
C SER A 185 -9.69 2.01 1.92
N VAL A 186 -10.60 1.10 2.29
CA VAL A 186 -10.61 -0.30 1.83
C VAL A 186 -11.51 -0.40 0.60
N ALA A 187 -10.93 -0.80 -0.53
CA ALA A 187 -11.68 -0.98 -1.77
C ALA A 187 -12.83 -1.98 -1.59
N ALA A 188 -13.95 -1.74 -2.28
CA ALA A 188 -14.99 -2.75 -2.44
C ALA A 188 -14.43 -3.97 -3.17
N ALA A 189 -15.10 -5.11 -3.03
CA ALA A 189 -14.80 -6.27 -3.86
C ALA A 189 -14.95 -5.86 -5.34
N GLY A 190 -13.81 -5.77 -6.04
CA GLY A 190 -13.71 -5.59 -7.49
C GLY A 190 -13.28 -4.20 -7.97
N ASP A 191 -12.08 -4.14 -8.54
CA ASP A 191 -11.84 -3.68 -9.91
C ASP A 191 -11.15 -4.77 -10.75
N GLY A 192 -11.49 -6.04 -10.48
CA GLY A 192 -10.99 -7.17 -11.26
C GLY A 192 -11.18 -6.96 -12.76
N VAL A 193 -10.22 -7.43 -13.55
CA VAL A 193 -10.28 -7.40 -15.00
C VAL A 193 -11.43 -8.29 -15.45
N THR A 194 -12.47 -7.67 -15.99
CA THR A 194 -13.58 -8.36 -16.65
C THR A 194 -13.16 -8.76 -18.06
N ARG A 195 -13.26 -10.05 -18.38
CA ARG A 195 -13.07 -10.60 -19.72
C ARG A 195 -14.30 -11.37 -20.15
N THR A 196 -14.60 -11.32 -21.43
CA THR A 196 -15.70 -12.08 -22.04
C THR A 196 -15.13 -13.07 -23.06
N PHE A 197 -15.54 -14.32 -22.95
CA PHE A 197 -15.14 -15.40 -23.86
C PHE A 197 -16.37 -15.97 -24.57
N ALA A 198 -16.25 -16.20 -25.87
CA ALA A 198 -17.24 -16.93 -26.65
C ALA A 198 -16.94 -18.45 -26.58
N PRO A 199 -17.96 -19.31 -26.74
CA PRO A 199 -17.72 -20.75 -26.81
C PRO A 199 -16.89 -21.09 -28.04
N SER A 200 -15.94 -22.02 -27.91
CA SER A 200 -15.26 -22.63 -29.05
C SER A 200 -16.16 -23.67 -29.72
N ASP A 201 -16.95 -24.38 -28.92
CA ASP A 201 -17.86 -25.43 -29.36
C ASP A 201 -19.13 -25.39 -28.52
N ASP A 202 -20.25 -25.68 -29.16
CA ASP A 202 -21.50 -25.99 -28.48
C ASP A 202 -22.29 -27.09 -29.21
N ALA A 203 -23.11 -27.82 -28.46
CA ALA A 203 -23.94 -28.86 -29.05
C ALA A 203 -25.04 -29.25 -28.08
N PHE A 204 -26.24 -29.52 -28.58
CA PHE A 204 -27.24 -30.24 -27.81
C PHE A 204 -27.44 -31.65 -28.36
N VAL A 205 -27.66 -32.62 -27.47
CA VAL A 205 -27.86 -34.03 -27.83
C VAL A 205 -29.11 -34.59 -27.15
N ARG A 206 -29.72 -35.62 -27.73
CA ARG A 206 -31.01 -36.17 -27.30
C ARG A 206 -30.95 -37.67 -27.07
N SER A 207 -31.52 -38.15 -25.97
CA SER A 207 -31.49 -39.57 -25.60
C SER A 207 -32.15 -40.51 -26.61
N ASN A 208 -33.24 -40.08 -27.24
CA ASN A 208 -34.01 -40.85 -28.21
C ASN A 208 -33.45 -40.78 -29.65
N PHE A 209 -32.52 -39.86 -29.92
CA PHE A 209 -31.81 -39.74 -31.19
C PHE A 209 -30.31 -39.83 -30.94
N ALA A 210 -29.87 -40.99 -30.45
CA ALA A 210 -28.58 -41.09 -29.80
C ALA A 210 -27.35 -40.89 -30.71
N SER A 211 -27.54 -40.97 -32.02
CA SER A 211 -26.53 -40.72 -33.06
C SER A 211 -26.63 -39.33 -33.70
N SER A 212 -27.66 -38.55 -33.35
CA SER A 212 -27.82 -37.20 -33.90
C SER A 212 -26.92 -36.22 -33.18
N ASN A 213 -26.40 -35.28 -33.97
CA ASN A 213 -25.63 -34.15 -33.51
C ASN A 213 -26.30 -32.86 -33.98
N TYR A 214 -26.38 -31.88 -33.10
CA TYR A 214 -27.00 -30.58 -33.35
C TYR A 214 -26.05 -29.41 -33.06
N GLY A 215 -24.73 -29.62 -33.14
CA GLY A 215 -23.71 -28.60 -32.89
C GLY A 215 -23.53 -27.53 -33.97
N ALA A 216 -24.41 -27.48 -34.99
CA ALA A 216 -24.43 -26.42 -36.01
C ALA A 216 -25.79 -25.72 -36.09
N GLU A 217 -26.71 -26.03 -35.18
CA GLU A 217 -28.02 -25.39 -35.09
C GLU A 217 -27.85 -24.01 -34.47
N GLY A 218 -28.60 -23.00 -34.94
CA GLY A 218 -28.59 -21.64 -34.35
C GLY A 218 -29.15 -21.52 -32.92
N THR A 219 -29.55 -22.64 -32.31
CA THR A 219 -30.09 -22.70 -30.95
C THR A 219 -29.64 -23.94 -30.20
N VAL A 220 -29.38 -23.80 -28.90
CA VAL A 220 -29.25 -24.92 -27.96
C VAL A 220 -30.55 -25.09 -27.18
N ARG A 221 -30.96 -26.33 -26.95
CA ARG A 221 -32.29 -26.66 -26.40
C ARG A 221 -32.18 -27.39 -25.07
N LEU A 222 -32.96 -26.96 -24.09
CA LEU A 222 -33.14 -27.66 -22.82
C LEU A 222 -34.58 -28.14 -22.71
N TYR A 223 -34.82 -29.44 -22.63
CA TYR A 223 -36.11 -29.99 -22.23
C TYR A 223 -35.94 -31.40 -21.67
N LYS A 224 -36.81 -31.79 -20.72
CA LYS A 224 -36.84 -33.15 -20.18
C LYS A 224 -38.24 -33.73 -20.25
N LYS A 225 -38.57 -34.32 -21.39
CA LYS A 225 -39.87 -34.96 -21.63
C LYS A 225 -39.68 -36.45 -21.83
N SER A 226 -40.00 -37.25 -20.82
CA SER A 226 -39.91 -38.72 -20.88
C SER A 226 -40.52 -39.27 -22.19
N PRO A 227 -39.81 -40.15 -22.92
CA PRO A 227 -38.52 -40.77 -22.59
C PRO A 227 -37.28 -39.96 -23.03
N THR A 228 -37.48 -38.74 -23.52
CA THR A 228 -36.43 -37.87 -24.07
C THR A 228 -35.80 -36.98 -23.01
N GLU A 229 -34.48 -37.02 -22.95
CA GLU A 229 -33.66 -36.11 -22.16
C GLU A 229 -32.68 -35.41 -23.10
N THR A 230 -32.47 -34.12 -22.88
CA THR A 230 -31.49 -33.33 -23.65
C THR A 230 -30.44 -32.73 -22.76
N HIS A 231 -29.20 -32.78 -23.23
CA HIS A 231 -28.08 -32.07 -22.62
C HIS A 231 -27.51 -31.09 -23.64
N SER A 232 -27.33 -29.84 -23.24
CA SER A 232 -26.59 -28.85 -24.03
C SER A 232 -25.20 -28.69 -23.45
N TYR A 233 -24.17 -28.88 -24.26
CA TYR A 233 -22.77 -28.77 -23.88
C TYR A 233 -22.19 -27.50 -24.47
N LEU A 234 -21.33 -26.84 -23.70
CA LEU A 234 -20.60 -25.65 -24.09
C LEU A 234 -19.14 -25.83 -23.70
N LYS A 235 -18.22 -25.43 -24.57
CA LYS A 235 -16.78 -25.44 -24.32
C LYS A 235 -16.20 -24.05 -24.58
N PHE A 236 -15.34 -23.59 -23.69
CA PHE A 236 -14.70 -22.27 -23.74
C PHE A 236 -13.19 -22.41 -23.65
N SER A 237 -12.47 -21.59 -24.42
CA SER A 237 -11.04 -21.38 -24.24
C SER A 237 -10.84 -20.05 -23.52
N VAL A 238 -10.30 -20.11 -22.31
CA VAL A 238 -10.07 -18.97 -21.42
C VAL A 238 -8.58 -18.66 -21.41
N SER A 239 -8.22 -17.40 -21.64
CA SER A 239 -6.82 -16.96 -21.69
C SER A 239 -6.66 -15.50 -21.23
N GLY A 240 -5.47 -15.17 -20.72
CA GLY A 240 -5.12 -13.81 -20.32
C GLY A 240 -5.67 -13.40 -18.97
N LEU A 241 -6.13 -14.35 -18.15
CA LEU A 241 -6.49 -14.08 -16.76
C LEU A 241 -5.23 -13.84 -15.93
N SER A 242 -5.28 -12.85 -15.05
CA SER A 242 -4.22 -12.54 -14.10
C SER A 242 -4.75 -12.62 -12.68
N GLY A 243 -4.08 -13.38 -11.81
CA GLY A 243 -4.53 -13.58 -10.43
C GLY A 243 -5.69 -14.58 -10.30
N SER A 244 -6.34 -14.57 -9.14
CA SER A 244 -7.48 -15.46 -8.85
C SER A 244 -8.75 -15.00 -9.56
N VAL A 245 -9.58 -15.97 -9.97
CA VAL A 245 -10.93 -15.72 -10.48
C VAL A 245 -11.85 -15.41 -9.30
N SER A 246 -12.46 -14.22 -9.31
CA SER A 246 -13.41 -13.79 -8.27
C SER A 246 -14.85 -14.18 -8.62
N SER A 247 -15.20 -14.15 -9.91
CA SER A 247 -16.47 -14.68 -10.40
C SER A 247 -16.36 -15.15 -11.85
N ALA A 248 -17.21 -16.11 -12.22
CA ALA A 248 -17.45 -16.48 -13.60
C ALA A 248 -18.94 -16.72 -13.83
N THR A 249 -19.52 -16.00 -14.78
CA THR A 249 -20.93 -16.05 -15.14
C THR A 249 -21.08 -16.47 -16.59
N LEU A 250 -21.80 -17.57 -16.83
CA LEU A 250 -22.24 -17.95 -18.16
C LEU A 250 -23.55 -17.21 -18.47
N ARG A 251 -23.60 -16.52 -19.59
CA ARG A 251 -24.79 -15.83 -20.10
C ARG A 251 -25.25 -16.51 -21.38
N LEU A 252 -26.53 -16.88 -21.42
CA LEU A 252 -27.17 -17.46 -22.60
C LEU A 252 -28.34 -16.58 -23.02
N TYR A 253 -28.38 -16.20 -24.29
CA TYR A 253 -29.48 -15.39 -24.79
C TYR A 253 -30.71 -16.24 -25.04
N VAL A 254 -31.83 -15.86 -24.43
CA VAL A 254 -33.08 -16.62 -24.46
C VAL A 254 -33.83 -16.30 -25.75
N THR A 255 -34.01 -17.29 -26.61
CA THR A 255 -34.76 -17.16 -27.86
C THR A 255 -36.23 -17.55 -27.70
N ASP A 256 -36.55 -18.39 -26.71
CA ASP A 256 -37.92 -18.85 -26.39
C ASP A 256 -38.09 -18.90 -24.86
N PRO A 257 -39.13 -18.27 -24.27
CA PRO A 257 -39.28 -18.17 -22.83
C PRO A 257 -39.72 -19.50 -22.22
N SER A 258 -39.45 -19.66 -20.92
CA SER A 258 -39.78 -20.89 -20.18
C SER A 258 -39.78 -20.63 -18.67
N PRO A 259 -40.57 -21.37 -17.87
CA PRO A 259 -40.54 -21.28 -16.41
C PRO A 259 -39.25 -21.85 -15.78
N ASP A 260 -38.40 -22.55 -16.54
CA ASP A 260 -37.13 -23.11 -16.07
C ASP A 260 -36.00 -22.81 -17.06
N GLY A 261 -35.03 -21.99 -16.66
CA GLY A 261 -33.82 -21.69 -17.42
C GLY A 261 -32.79 -22.81 -17.40
N GLY A 262 -32.95 -23.81 -16.52
CA GLY A 262 -32.05 -24.95 -16.40
C GLY A 262 -30.93 -24.73 -15.38
N LYS A 263 -29.99 -25.68 -15.36
CA LYS A 263 -28.93 -25.78 -14.34
C LYS A 263 -27.59 -26.24 -14.94
N PRO A 264 -26.46 -25.63 -14.54
CA PRO A 264 -25.14 -25.99 -15.06
C PRO A 264 -24.48 -27.11 -14.25
N PHE A 265 -23.79 -28.00 -14.95
CA PHE A 265 -23.03 -29.12 -14.41
C PHE A 265 -21.63 -29.15 -15.02
N SER A 266 -20.66 -29.53 -14.19
CA SER A 266 -19.33 -29.92 -14.69
C SER A 266 -19.44 -31.17 -15.56
N VAL A 267 -18.43 -31.41 -16.39
CA VAL A 267 -18.33 -32.61 -17.22
C VAL A 267 -16.97 -33.28 -17.05
N ALA A 268 -16.92 -34.60 -17.22
CA ALA A 268 -15.73 -35.40 -16.92
C ALA A 268 -14.51 -35.08 -17.82
N ASN A 269 -14.70 -34.50 -19.01
CA ASN A 269 -13.63 -34.06 -19.90
C ASN A 269 -14.13 -33.00 -20.92
N SER A 270 -13.18 -32.38 -21.62
CA SER A 270 -13.40 -31.35 -22.65
C SER A 270 -12.91 -31.78 -24.05
N SER A 271 -12.66 -33.07 -24.28
CA SER A 271 -12.03 -33.59 -25.52
C SER A 271 -12.99 -33.71 -26.71
N TRP A 272 -14.28 -33.44 -26.53
CA TRP A 272 -15.29 -33.51 -27.57
C TRP A 272 -15.26 -32.30 -28.50
N THR A 273 -15.83 -32.43 -29.70
CA THR A 273 -16.07 -31.32 -30.65
C THR A 273 -17.54 -31.23 -31.00
N GLU A 274 -18.01 -30.03 -31.36
CA GLU A 274 -19.39 -29.81 -31.78
C GLU A 274 -19.80 -30.64 -33.01
N GLU A 275 -18.86 -31.06 -33.85
CA GLU A 275 -19.13 -31.85 -35.07
C GLU A 275 -19.37 -33.33 -34.81
N THR A 276 -18.92 -33.86 -33.66
CA THR A 276 -18.95 -35.31 -33.38
C THR A 276 -19.73 -35.68 -32.12
N LEU A 277 -20.19 -34.70 -31.34
CA LEU A 277 -20.91 -34.96 -30.10
C LEU A 277 -22.32 -35.52 -30.38
N THR A 278 -22.60 -36.68 -29.80
CA THR A 278 -23.88 -37.38 -29.86
C THR A 278 -24.27 -37.80 -28.46
N TRP A 279 -25.48 -38.32 -28.26
CA TRP A 279 -25.86 -38.82 -26.94
C TRP A 279 -24.95 -39.98 -26.49
N ALA A 280 -24.55 -40.84 -27.42
CA ALA A 280 -23.81 -42.06 -27.13
C ALA A 280 -22.38 -41.81 -26.64
N ASN A 281 -21.72 -40.74 -27.12
CA ASN A 281 -20.33 -40.40 -26.79
C ASN A 281 -20.21 -39.14 -25.91
N ARG A 282 -21.34 -38.61 -25.38
CA ARG A 282 -21.32 -37.39 -24.57
C ARG A 282 -20.51 -37.55 -23.28
N PRO A 283 -19.85 -36.48 -22.80
CA PRO A 283 -19.25 -36.48 -21.48
C PRO A 283 -20.28 -36.75 -20.37
N VAL A 284 -19.87 -37.54 -19.38
CA VAL A 284 -20.66 -37.78 -18.17
C VAL A 284 -20.76 -36.49 -17.35
N LEU A 285 -21.95 -36.21 -16.82
CA LEU A 285 -22.21 -35.07 -15.94
C LEU A 285 -21.56 -35.30 -14.57
N GLY A 286 -20.86 -34.30 -14.07
CA GLY A 286 -20.32 -34.24 -12.72
C GLY A 286 -21.24 -33.50 -11.76
N SER A 287 -20.64 -32.82 -10.78
CA SER A 287 -21.37 -32.00 -9.81
C SER A 287 -21.99 -30.76 -10.45
N ALA A 288 -23.11 -30.31 -9.87
CA ALA A 288 -23.71 -29.02 -10.19
C ALA A 288 -22.75 -27.88 -9.86
N LEU A 289 -22.67 -26.88 -10.74
CA LEU A 289 -21.79 -25.71 -10.59
C LEU A 289 -22.45 -24.52 -9.88
N GLY A 290 -23.79 -24.51 -9.87
CA GLY A 290 -24.61 -23.46 -9.26
C GLY A 290 -26.06 -23.91 -9.06
N SER A 291 -26.93 -22.98 -8.69
CA SER A 291 -28.38 -23.19 -8.56
C SER A 291 -29.07 -23.26 -9.92
N SER A 292 -30.32 -23.74 -9.93
CA SER A 292 -31.16 -23.65 -11.14
C SER A 292 -31.53 -22.21 -11.40
N VAL A 293 -31.53 -21.80 -12.67
CA VAL A 293 -32.12 -20.55 -13.12
C VAL A 293 -33.63 -20.79 -13.28
N GLY A 294 -34.44 -19.94 -12.65
CA GLY A 294 -35.90 -20.03 -12.71
C GLY A 294 -36.46 -19.55 -14.05
N ALA A 295 -37.63 -18.90 -14.02
CA ALA A 295 -38.29 -18.44 -15.23
C ALA A 295 -37.41 -17.46 -16.04
N VAL A 296 -37.38 -17.65 -17.35
CA VAL A 296 -36.62 -16.85 -18.32
C VAL A 296 -37.55 -16.30 -19.40
N SER A 297 -37.24 -15.10 -19.87
CA SER A 297 -38.05 -14.39 -20.87
C SER A 297 -37.32 -14.30 -22.21
N ALA A 298 -38.03 -14.47 -23.34
CA ALA A 298 -37.43 -14.27 -24.66
C ALA A 298 -36.90 -12.84 -24.80
N GLY A 299 -35.74 -12.71 -25.45
CA GLY A 299 -35.07 -11.43 -25.61
C GLY A 299 -34.20 -11.00 -24.42
N SER A 300 -34.03 -11.86 -23.41
CA SER A 300 -33.21 -11.60 -22.22
C SER A 300 -32.00 -12.53 -22.13
N TRP A 301 -31.08 -12.23 -21.20
CA TRP A 301 -29.96 -13.11 -20.86
C TRP A 301 -30.30 -13.92 -19.62
N ALA A 302 -30.19 -15.25 -19.71
CA ALA A 302 -30.16 -16.13 -18.56
C ALA A 302 -28.72 -16.21 -18.04
N GLU A 303 -28.54 -16.04 -16.73
CA GLU A 303 -27.22 -15.95 -16.11
C GLU A 303 -27.02 -17.11 -15.13
N PHE A 304 -25.95 -17.87 -15.34
CA PHE A 304 -25.60 -19.05 -14.55
C PHE A 304 -24.27 -18.81 -13.85
N ASP A 305 -24.24 -18.98 -12.53
CA ASP A 305 -23.00 -18.99 -11.78
C ASP A 305 -22.21 -20.26 -12.10
N VAL A 306 -21.01 -20.07 -12.64
CA VAL A 306 -20.05 -21.12 -12.98
C VAL A 306 -18.67 -20.83 -12.37
N THR A 307 -18.62 -19.98 -11.34
CA THR A 307 -17.38 -19.55 -10.67
C THR A 307 -16.56 -20.75 -10.18
N GLY A 308 -17.23 -21.79 -9.69
CA GLY A 308 -16.57 -23.02 -9.23
C GLY A 308 -15.82 -23.81 -10.31
N LEU A 309 -16.09 -23.55 -11.60
CA LEU A 309 -15.47 -24.24 -12.73
C LEU A 309 -14.16 -23.59 -13.17
N ILE A 310 -14.11 -22.25 -13.23
CA ILE A 310 -13.00 -21.52 -13.84
C ILE A 310 -11.90 -21.29 -12.80
N ARG A 311 -10.69 -21.80 -13.08
CA ARG A 311 -9.55 -21.75 -12.15
C ARG A 311 -8.36 -20.93 -12.67
N GLY A 312 -8.45 -20.41 -13.89
CA GLY A 312 -7.39 -19.67 -14.57
C GLY A 312 -7.50 -19.85 -16.08
N ASP A 313 -6.38 -19.67 -16.77
CA ASP A 313 -6.29 -19.94 -18.21
C ASP A 313 -6.42 -21.44 -18.49
N GLY A 314 -7.17 -21.80 -19.53
CA GLY A 314 -7.40 -23.19 -19.90
C GLY A 314 -8.68 -23.41 -20.71
N THR A 315 -8.92 -24.68 -21.04
CA THR A 315 -10.15 -25.11 -21.73
C THR A 315 -11.13 -25.69 -20.73
N TYR A 316 -12.33 -25.10 -20.67
CA TYR A 316 -13.39 -25.51 -19.76
C TYR A 316 -14.59 -25.99 -20.55
N ALA A 317 -15.23 -27.06 -20.09
CA ALA A 317 -16.49 -27.54 -20.63
C ALA A 317 -17.51 -27.69 -19.51
N LEU A 318 -18.78 -27.50 -19.85
CA LEU A 318 -19.91 -27.70 -18.96
C LEU A 318 -21.10 -28.21 -19.75
N ALA A 319 -22.09 -28.71 -19.03
CA ALA A 319 -23.38 -29.05 -19.59
C ALA A 319 -24.51 -28.33 -18.86
N LEU A 320 -25.58 -28.05 -19.58
CA LEU A 320 -26.83 -27.53 -19.08
C LEU A 320 -27.88 -28.61 -19.22
N THR A 321 -28.67 -28.78 -18.15
CA THR A 321 -29.83 -29.65 -18.13
C THR A 321 -31.01 -28.90 -17.52
N THR A 322 -32.21 -29.46 -17.67
CA THR A 322 -33.41 -29.02 -16.96
C THR A 322 -34.05 -30.19 -16.23
N THR A 323 -34.72 -29.91 -15.13
CA THR A 323 -35.60 -30.88 -14.45
C THR A 323 -37.06 -30.71 -14.85
N ALA A 324 -37.42 -29.62 -15.53
CA ALA A 324 -38.75 -29.35 -16.02
C ALA A 324 -39.01 -30.05 -17.38
N ALA A 325 -40.28 -30.35 -17.62
CA ALA A 325 -40.73 -30.89 -18.90
C ALA A 325 -40.82 -29.82 -20.01
N ASP A 326 -40.73 -28.56 -19.63
CA ASP A 326 -40.84 -27.42 -20.54
C ASP A 326 -39.54 -27.19 -21.31
N SER A 327 -39.68 -26.64 -22.51
CA SER A 327 -38.57 -26.39 -23.41
C SER A 327 -38.09 -24.96 -23.33
N THR A 328 -36.80 -24.77 -23.09
CA THR A 328 -36.11 -23.48 -23.17
C THR A 328 -35.13 -23.52 -24.32
N PHE A 329 -35.12 -22.47 -25.13
CA PHE A 329 -34.21 -22.35 -26.27
C PHE A 329 -33.31 -21.14 -26.02
N PHE A 330 -32.02 -21.37 -26.18
CA PHE A 330 -31.01 -20.32 -26.15
C PHE A 330 -30.33 -20.22 -27.50
N SER A 331 -29.82 -19.04 -27.83
CA SER A 331 -28.93 -18.87 -28.98
C SER A 331 -27.69 -19.75 -28.81
N SER A 332 -27.30 -20.44 -29.88
CA SER A 332 -26.01 -21.14 -29.96
C SER A 332 -24.89 -20.18 -30.38
N LYS A 333 -23.68 -20.71 -30.50
CA LYS A 333 -22.53 -20.09 -31.17
C LYS A 333 -22.84 -19.58 -32.57
N GLU A 334 -23.62 -20.34 -33.35
CA GLU A 334 -24.06 -19.99 -34.71
C GLU A 334 -25.26 -19.04 -34.72
N GLY A 335 -25.88 -18.82 -33.56
CA GLY A 335 -27.03 -17.94 -33.41
C GLY A 335 -26.69 -16.46 -33.39
N SER A 336 -27.72 -15.61 -33.33
CA SER A 336 -27.57 -14.16 -33.45
C SER A 336 -26.91 -13.51 -32.23
N GLN A 337 -27.00 -14.14 -31.06
CA GLN A 337 -26.41 -13.65 -29.81
C GLN A 337 -25.73 -14.82 -29.07
N PRO A 338 -24.49 -15.14 -29.43
CA PRO A 338 -23.84 -16.35 -28.93
C PRO A 338 -23.63 -16.29 -27.42
N PRO A 339 -23.52 -17.47 -26.76
CA PRO A 339 -23.18 -17.58 -25.35
C PRO A 339 -21.96 -16.76 -24.96
N GLN A 340 -21.96 -16.23 -23.75
CA GLN A 340 -20.85 -15.45 -23.20
C GLN A 340 -20.42 -16.02 -21.85
N LEU A 341 -19.13 -16.30 -21.69
CA LEU A 341 -18.54 -16.52 -20.39
C LEU A 341 -17.88 -15.23 -19.93
N VAL A 342 -18.46 -14.58 -18.93
CA VAL A 342 -17.93 -13.36 -18.31
C VAL A 342 -17.14 -13.76 -17.08
N VAL A 343 -15.84 -13.48 -17.08
CA VAL A 343 -14.92 -13.81 -15.97
C VAL A 343 -14.37 -12.52 -15.40
N VAL A 344 -14.45 -12.40 -14.08
CA VAL A 344 -13.79 -11.33 -13.33
C VAL A 344 -12.56 -11.94 -12.64
N SER A 345 -11.39 -11.40 -12.94
CA SER A 345 -10.10 -11.86 -12.39
C SER A 345 -9.37 -10.72 -11.70
N GLY A 346 -8.81 -10.96 -10.52
CA GLY A 346 -8.14 -9.92 -9.72
C GLY A 346 -8.67 -9.86 -8.29
N GLY A 347 -7.74 -9.95 -7.35
CA GLY A 347 -8.00 -10.13 -5.92
C GLY A 347 -7.18 -11.31 -5.39
N THR A 348 -6.45 -11.08 -4.30
CA THR A 348 -5.74 -12.11 -3.54
C THR A 348 -6.74 -13.20 -3.13
N PRO A 349 -6.44 -14.51 -3.30
CA PRO A 349 -7.39 -15.56 -2.93
C PRO A 349 -7.76 -15.47 -1.44
N PRO A 350 -8.99 -15.85 -1.04
CA PRO A 350 -9.30 -15.99 0.38
C PRO A 350 -8.39 -17.07 1.00
N PRO A 351 -7.90 -16.86 2.24
CA PRO A 351 -7.04 -17.81 2.94
C PRO A 351 -7.72 -19.14 3.23
#